data_AF-A0A1N7JWQ4-F1
#
_entry.id   AF-A0A1N7JWQ4-F1
#
_cell.length_a   1.000
_cell.length_b   1.000
_cell.length_c   1.000
_cell.angle_alpha   90.00
_cell.angle_beta   90.00
_cell.angle_gamma   90.00
#
_symmetry.space_group_name_H-M   'P 1'
#
loop_
_entity.id
_entity.type
_entity.pdbx_description
1 polymer ?
#
loop_
_entity_poly.entity_id
_entity_poly.type
_entity_poly.pdbx_seq_one_letter_code
_entity_poly.pdbx_strand_id
1 'polypeptide(L)' 'MFNRKKKKKRQEEERLIENIRDAHEEWRKLDRLMQQSIDPSEEGYRQLTVAKAKYFYLLREARIRNINAHS' A
#
# COMPACT_ATOMS: atom_id res chain seq x y z
N MET A 1 17.76 19.56 19.57
CA MET A 1 17.70 19.04 18.17
C MET A 1 17.22 17.58 18.06
N PHE A 2 17.50 16.70 19.03
CA PHE A 2 17.12 15.28 19.00
C PHE A 2 15.60 14.98 18.95
N ASN A 3 14.77 15.77 19.63
CA ASN A 3 13.31 15.55 19.63
C ASN A 3 12.65 15.81 18.26
N ARG A 4 13.21 16.73 17.46
CA ARG A 4 12.72 16.99 16.10
C ARG A 4 12.97 15.80 15.17
N LYS A 5 14.13 15.15 15.29
CA LYS A 5 14.48 13.95 14.51
C LYS A 5 13.56 12.77 14.84
N LYS A 6 13.28 12.53 16.12
CA LYS A 6 12.33 11.48 16.56
C LYS A 6 10.91 11.75 16.04
N LYS A 7 10.44 13.00 16.11
CA LYS A 7 9.12 13.39 15.60
C LYS A 7 9.01 13.18 14.08
N LYS A 8 10.03 13.61 13.32
CA LYS A 8 10.06 13.43 11.86
C LYS A 8 10.04 11.96 11.46
N LYS A 9 10.83 11.11 12.16
CA LYS A 9 10.83 9.67 11.94
C LYS A 9 9.44 9.07 12.15
N ARG A 10 8.76 9.43 13.25
CA ARG A 10 7.40 8.96 13.54
C ARG A 10 6.39 9.38 12.47
N GLN A 11 6.47 10.61 11.97
CA GLN A 11 5.62 11.09 10.88
C GLN A 11 5.84 10.31 9.57
N GLU A 12 7.09 9.95 9.26
CA GLU A 12 7.40 9.12 8.09
C GLU A 12 6.89 7.68 8.25
N GLU A 13 6.93 7.14 9.48
CA GLU A 13 6.35 5.83 9.82
C GLU A 13 4.81 5.84 9.69
N GLU A 14 4.16 6.85 10.27
CA GLU A 14 2.70 7.07 10.17
C GLU A 14 2.27 7.17 8.69
N ARG A 15 3.02 7.93 7.88
CA ARG A 15 2.75 8.07 6.44
C ARG A 15 2.95 6.76 5.68
N LEU A 16 3.93 5.94 6.05
CA LEU A 16 4.12 4.62 5.42
C LEU A 16 2.92 3.71 5.71
N ILE A 17 2.43 3.71 6.95
CA ILE A 17 1.26 2.92 7.34
C ILE A 17 0.01 3.38 6.57
N GLU A 18 -0.21 4.69 6.45
CA GLU A 18 -1.31 5.24 5.65
C GLU A 18 -1.22 4.81 4.18
N ASN A 19 -0.03 4.94 3.56
CA ASN A 19 0.17 4.51 2.18
C ASN A 19 -0.08 2.99 1.98
N ILE A 20 0.25 2.16 2.97
CA ILE A 20 -0.02 0.71 2.93
C ILE A 20 -1.53 0.46 2.93
N ARG A 21 -2.27 1.15 3.80
CA ARG A 21 -3.73 1.04 3.89
C ARG A 21 -4.38 1.47 2.57
N ASP A 22 -3.97 2.60 2.02
CA ASP A 22 -4.54 3.14 0.80
C ASP A 22 -4.24 2.24 -0.40
N ALA A 23 -3.02 1.70 -0.50
CA ALA A 23 -2.66 0.74 -1.55
C ALA A 23 -3.44 -0.59 -1.41
N HIS A 24 -3.71 -1.04 -0.18
CA HIS A 24 -4.55 -2.20 0.06
C HIS A 24 -5.99 -1.94 -0.39
N GLU A 25 -6.57 -0.79 -0.05
CA GLU A 25 -7.92 -0.43 -0.47
C GLU A 25 -8.04 -0.30 -1.99
N GLU A 26 -7.07 0.35 -2.63
CA GLU A 26 -6.95 0.46 -4.09
C GLU A 26 -6.93 -0.92 -4.75
N TRP A 27 -6.05 -1.82 -4.28
CA TRP A 27 -5.98 -3.19 -4.77
C TRP A 27 -7.32 -3.93 -4.57
N ARG A 28 -7.90 -3.90 -3.36
CA ARG A 28 -9.17 -4.60 -3.08
C ARG A 28 -10.34 -4.05 -3.89
N LYS A 29 -10.36 -2.75 -4.19
CA LYS A 29 -11.36 -2.15 -5.07
C LYS A 29 -11.22 -2.68 -6.50
N LEU A 30 -10.02 -2.66 -7.06
CA LEU A 30 -9.76 -3.20 -8.40
C LEU A 30 -10.05 -4.70 -8.48
N ASP A 31 -9.65 -5.47 -7.47
CA ASP A 31 -9.88 -6.92 -7.39
C ASP A 31 -11.38 -7.25 -7.43
N ARG A 32 -12.20 -6.53 -6.66
CA ARG A 32 -13.67 -6.68 -6.69
C ARG A 32 -14.27 -6.30 -8.04
N LEU A 33 -13.82 -5.20 -8.64
CA LEU A 33 -14.30 -4.77 -9.96
C LEU A 33 -14.00 -5.83 -11.03
N MET A 34 -12.79 -6.40 -11.00
CA MET A 34 -12.38 -7.43 -11.95
C MET A 34 -13.18 -8.73 -11.76
N GLN A 35 -13.47 -9.13 -10.51
CA GLN A 35 -14.31 -10.30 -10.21
C GLN A 35 -15.76 -10.15 -10.66
N GLN A 36 -16.29 -8.93 -10.67
CA GLN A 36 -17.66 -8.63 -11.10
C GLN A 36 -17.77 -8.37 -12.61
N SER A 37 -16.64 -8.28 -13.33
CA SER A 37 -16.61 -7.97 -14.77
C SER A 37 -16.81 -9.24 -15.60
N ILE A 38 -17.74 -9.18 -16.56
CA ILE A 38 -18.04 -10.29 -17.48
C ILE A 38 -16.91 -10.47 -18.52
N ASP A 39 -16.29 -9.36 -18.95
CA ASP A 39 -15.09 -9.34 -19.80
C ASP A 39 -14.16 -8.21 -19.34
N PRO A 40 -13.18 -8.51 -18.47
CA PRO A 40 -12.24 -7.52 -17.98
C PRO A 40 -11.20 -7.16 -19.05
N SER A 41 -10.97 -5.87 -19.28
CA SER A 41 -9.97 -5.44 -20.27
C SER A 41 -8.53 -5.71 -19.83
N GLU A 42 -7.62 -5.84 -20.79
CA GLU A 42 -6.16 -5.93 -20.55
C GLU A 42 -5.62 -4.77 -19.71
N GLU A 43 -6.21 -3.57 -19.87
CA GLU A 43 -5.88 -2.41 -19.04
C GLU A 43 -6.29 -2.63 -17.57
N GLY A 44 -7.46 -3.23 -17.33
CA GLY A 44 -7.91 -3.59 -15.99
C GLY A 44 -6.97 -4.58 -15.29
N TYR A 45 -6.48 -5.60 -16.01
CA TYR A 45 -5.49 -6.54 -15.49
C TYR A 45 -4.14 -5.87 -15.19
N ARG A 46 -3.69 -4.95 -16.05
CA ARG A 46 -2.46 -4.18 -15.81
C ARG A 46 -2.59 -3.30 -14.56
N GLN A 47 -3.71 -2.60 -14.40
CA GLN A 47 -3.97 -1.77 -13.22
C GLN A 47 -4.02 -2.61 -11.93
N LEU A 48 -4.71 -3.76 -11.96
CA LEU A 48 -4.74 -4.69 -10.84
C LEU A 48 -3.33 -5.16 -10.45
N THR A 49 -2.52 -5.50 -11.45
CA THR A 49 -1.13 -5.97 -11.24
C THR A 49 -0.27 -4.88 -10.60
N VAL A 50 -0.37 -3.64 -11.08
CA VAL A 50 0.37 -2.50 -10.52
C VAL A 50 -0.06 -2.20 -9.08
N ALA A 51 -1.36 -2.16 -8.80
CA ALA A 51 -1.88 -1.91 -7.45
C ALA A 51 -1.42 -2.98 -6.46
N LYS A 52 -1.46 -4.26 -6.88
CA LYS A 52 -0.97 -5.39 -6.09
C LYS A 52 0.54 -5.27 -5.82
N ALA A 53 1.35 -4.97 -6.85
CA ALA A 53 2.79 -4.77 -6.71
C ALA A 53 3.14 -3.62 -5.75
N LYS A 54 2.42 -2.49 -5.84
CA LYS A 54 2.56 -1.34 -4.94
C LYS A 54 2.31 -1.73 -3.48
N TYR A 55 1.22 -2.45 -3.20
CA TYR A 55 0.90 -2.92 -1.85
C TYR A 55 2.02 -3.82 -1.27
N PHE A 56 2.45 -4.84 -2.02
CA PHE A 56 3.49 -5.76 -1.55
C PHE A 56 4.85 -5.08 -1.38
N TYR A 57 5.19 -4.12 -2.24
CA TYR A 57 6.40 -3.32 -2.10
C TYR A 57 6.38 -2.54 -0.79
N LEU A 58 5.27 -1.87 -0.45
CA LEU A 58 5.17 -1.10 0.79
C LEU A 58 5.20 -1.98 2.04
N LEU A 59 4.60 -3.19 2.00
CA LEU A 59 4.74 -4.18 3.08
C LEU A 59 6.19 -4.62 3.28
N ARG A 60 6.92 -4.85 2.19
CA ARG A 60 8.36 -5.18 2.24
C ARG A 60 9.15 -4.05 2.88
N GLU A 61 8.88 -2.80 2.52
CA GLU A 61 9.52 -1.63 3.11
C GLU A 61 9.23 -1.51 4.62
N ALA A 62 7.98 -1.72 5.05
CA ALA A 62 7.64 -1.74 6.47
C ALA A 62 8.41 -2.82 7.23
N ARG A 63 8.55 -4.03 6.65
CA ARG A 63 9.33 -5.12 7.24
C ARG A 63 10.81 -4.77 7.37
N ILE A 64 11.43 -4.19 6.33
CA ILE A 64 12.83 -3.76 6.36
C ILE A 64 13.07 -2.72 7.47
N ARG A 65 12.09 -1.86 7.72
CA ARG A 65 12.15 -0.79 8.72
C ARG A 65 11.68 -1.21 10.12
N ASN A 66 11.26 -2.47 10.30
CA ASN A 66 10.64 -3.00 11.53
C ASN A 66 9.41 -2.19 12.00
N ILE A 67 8.60 -1.71 11.05
CA ILE A 67 7.36 -0.98 11.32
C ILE A 67 6.20 -1.99 11.30
N ASN A 68 5.39 -1.99 12.36
CA ASN A 68 4.22 -2.85 12.42
C ASN A 68 3.05 -2.24 11.64
N ALA A 69 2.85 -2.73 10.41
CA ALA A 69 1.78 -2.29 9.52
C ALA A 69 0.38 -2.87 9.85
N HIS A 70 0.26 -3.67 10.93
CA HIS A 70 -1.01 -4.29 11.37
C HIS A 70 -1.81 -3.44 12.38
N SER A 71 -1.41 -2.19 12.62
CA SER A 71 -1.97 -1.34 13.68
C SER A 71 -3.09 -0.42 13.19
#